data_AF-A0A8J2N3X1-F1
#
_entry.id   AF-A0A8J2N3X1-F1
#
_cell.length_a   1.000
_cell.length_b   1.000
_cell.length_c   1.000
_cell.angle_alpha   90.00
_cell.angle_beta   90.00
_cell.angle_gamma   90.00
#
_symmetry.space_group_name_H-M   'P 1'
#
loop_
_entity.id
_entity.type
_entity.pdbx_description
1 polymer ?
#
loop_
_entity_poly.entity_id
_entity_poly.type
_entity_poly.pdbx_seq_one_letter_code
_entity_poly.pdbx_strand_id
1 'polypeptide(L)'
;MAAATFHSPLGILITYFQPAMRLFILTTSFLFTLITTSCAWTNNRSLEPLGDDDTIVTARDVDIDRTCRHLRTLTKLSDIANNKTALDATEIHGRLAQARVDWIKNHSADITAKLGKLTSNSTLTTEYDTINAQRDAVRECKALDTLKRLVNSPNGQTGLDQGPAADFLNEEQKQNLQQKFEKASLKLQELKSNATLMDLCNNNAVLQQNGAIGSRKYPHHPAYARCVDM
;
A
#
# COMPACT_ATOMS: atom_id res chain seq x y z
N MET A 1 30.33 -9.39 61.20
CA MET A 1 31.65 -9.29 60.54
C MET A 1 32.13 -10.70 60.22
N ALA A 2 32.08 -11.08 58.96
CA ALA A 2 32.79 -12.23 58.41
C ALA A 2 33.01 -11.93 56.92
N ALA A 3 34.25 -11.62 56.56
CA ALA A 3 34.66 -11.35 55.20
C ALA A 3 35.16 -12.65 54.58
N ALA A 4 34.54 -13.08 53.48
CA ALA A 4 35.01 -14.19 52.68
C ALA A 4 35.54 -13.64 51.35
N THR A 5 36.85 -13.69 51.19
CA THR A 5 37.59 -13.44 49.96
C THR A 5 37.64 -14.73 49.14
N PHE A 6 37.09 -14.71 47.91
CA PHE A 6 37.32 -15.76 46.92
C PHE A 6 38.30 -15.25 45.85
N HIS A 7 39.45 -15.90 45.82
CA HIS A 7 40.47 -15.81 44.77
C HIS A 7 40.13 -16.88 43.72
N SER A 8 39.87 -16.49 42.47
CA SER A 8 39.85 -17.43 41.34
C SER A 8 40.98 -17.08 40.38
N PRO A 9 41.83 -18.06 40.00
CA PRO A 9 42.98 -17.82 39.16
C PRO A 9 42.59 -17.67 37.68
N LEU A 10 43.25 -16.70 37.07
CA LEU A 10 43.54 -16.60 35.64
C LEU A 10 43.82 -17.96 34.99
N GLY A 11 43.36 -18.10 33.75
CA GLY A 11 44.30 -18.50 32.72
C GLY A 11 43.78 -19.45 31.67
N ILE A 12 43.87 -18.96 30.43
CA ILE A 12 44.11 -19.73 29.20
C ILE A 12 42.84 -20.36 28.61
N LEU A 13 42.25 -19.65 27.65
CA LEU A 13 41.75 -20.20 26.37
C LEU A 13 41.32 -19.04 25.46
N ILE A 14 42.29 -18.22 25.05
CA ILE A 14 42.18 -17.39 23.85
C ILE A 14 43.29 -17.87 22.92
N THR A 15 42.90 -18.59 21.87
CA THR A 15 43.50 -18.67 20.52
C THR A 15 42.88 -19.89 19.84
N TYR A 16 42.70 -19.83 18.51
CA TYR A 16 41.98 -20.79 17.66
C TYR A 16 40.47 -20.55 17.49
N PHE A 17 40.09 -19.35 17.05
CA PHE A 17 38.99 -19.22 16.08
C PHE A 17 39.45 -18.40 14.88
N GLN A 18 40.17 -19.12 14.03
CA GLN A 18 40.39 -18.98 12.59
C GLN A 18 39.78 -17.75 11.86
N PRO A 19 40.61 -16.87 11.25
CA PRO A 19 40.15 -15.72 10.47
C PRO A 19 39.81 -16.15 9.04
N ALA A 20 38.69 -16.83 8.84
CA ALA A 20 38.15 -17.18 7.52
C ALA A 20 37.00 -16.25 7.07
N MET A 21 36.99 -15.01 7.57
CA MET A 21 35.92 -14.03 7.30
C MET A 21 36.49 -12.65 6.92
N ARG A 22 37.54 -12.63 6.09
CA ARG A 22 38.03 -11.39 5.44
C ARG A 22 38.32 -11.53 3.95
N LEU A 23 37.97 -12.67 3.35
CA LEU A 23 38.13 -12.94 1.91
C LEU A 23 36.78 -13.22 1.23
N PHE A 24 35.74 -12.47 1.59
CA PHE A 24 34.45 -12.50 0.90
C PHE A 24 33.82 -11.10 0.70
N ILE A 25 34.53 -10.03 1.05
CA ILE A 25 34.00 -8.65 1.03
C ILE A 25 34.48 -7.86 -0.21
N LEU A 26 35.27 -8.46 -1.11
CA LEU A 26 35.84 -7.76 -2.28
C LEU A 26 35.45 -8.34 -3.66
N THR A 27 34.40 -9.16 -3.75
CA THR A 27 33.95 -9.73 -5.04
C THR A 27 32.45 -9.57 -5.35
N THR A 28 31.65 -8.92 -4.51
CA THR A 28 30.21 -8.70 -4.77
C THR A 28 29.84 -7.27 -5.19
N SER A 29 30.81 -6.35 -5.28
CA SER A 29 30.57 -4.95 -5.67
C SER A 29 30.75 -4.66 -7.16
N PHE A 30 30.75 -5.67 -8.04
CA PHE A 30 31.02 -5.48 -9.49
C PHE A 30 30.05 -6.20 -10.44
N LEU A 31 28.83 -6.53 -9.99
CA LEU A 31 27.75 -7.02 -10.85
C LEU A 31 26.44 -6.36 -10.42
N PHE A 32 25.70 -5.80 -11.38
CA PHE A 32 24.42 -5.05 -11.27
C PHE A 32 24.47 -3.51 -11.23
N THR A 33 25.44 -2.91 -11.91
CA THR A 33 25.15 -1.69 -12.69
C THR A 33 25.18 -2.05 -14.17
N LEU A 34 23.99 -2.32 -14.76
CA LEU A 34 23.64 -2.27 -16.20
C LEU A 34 22.35 -3.09 -16.44
N ILE A 35 21.18 -2.51 -16.14
CA ILE A 35 19.98 -2.74 -16.95
C ILE A 35 19.28 -1.38 -17.10
N THR A 36 19.91 -0.50 -17.87
CA THR A 36 19.20 0.56 -18.57
C THR A 36 19.06 0.12 -20.02
N THR A 37 17.85 0.30 -20.54
CA THR A 37 17.44 0.31 -21.95
C THR A 37 17.31 -1.02 -22.72
N SER A 38 16.04 -1.34 -22.98
CA SER A 38 15.48 -1.73 -24.29
C SER A 38 15.34 -3.23 -24.61
N CYS A 39 14.20 -3.81 -24.20
CA CYS A 39 13.47 -4.69 -25.11
C CYS A 39 12.38 -3.87 -25.79
N ALA A 40 12.71 -3.34 -26.96
CA ALA A 40 11.72 -3.04 -27.98
C ALA A 40 11.02 -4.35 -28.34
N TRP A 41 9.75 -4.49 -27.98
CA TRP A 41 8.86 -5.43 -28.66
C TRP A 41 8.19 -4.68 -29.81
N THR A 42 8.91 -4.61 -30.93
CA THR A 42 8.30 -4.47 -32.24
C THR A 42 7.57 -5.78 -32.55
N ASN A 43 6.33 -5.89 -32.08
CA ASN A 43 5.34 -6.70 -32.76
C ASN A 43 4.37 -5.72 -33.42
N ASN A 44 4.68 -5.39 -34.69
CA ASN A 44 3.72 -4.88 -35.64
C ASN A 44 2.55 -5.86 -35.72
N ARG A 45 1.54 -5.70 -34.87
CA ARG A 45 0.18 -5.78 -35.37
C ARG A 45 -0.13 -4.39 -35.89
N SER A 46 -0.02 -4.28 -37.21
CA SER A 46 -0.69 -3.25 -37.98
C SER A 46 -2.11 -3.11 -37.42
N LEU A 47 -2.37 -2.04 -36.66
CA LEU A 47 -3.73 -1.62 -36.38
C LEU A 47 -4.30 -1.16 -37.72
N GLU A 48 -4.90 -2.10 -38.43
CA GLU A 48 -5.96 -1.75 -39.37
C GLU A 48 -7.05 -1.02 -38.57
N PRO A 49 -7.48 0.18 -38.98
CA PRO A 49 -8.57 0.87 -38.36
C PRO A 49 -9.88 0.22 -38.83
N LEU A 50 -10.25 -0.89 -38.19
CA LEU A 50 -11.61 -1.44 -38.20
C LEU A 50 -12.15 -1.12 -36.81
N GLY A 51 -12.95 -0.06 -36.63
CA GLY A 51 -14.37 -0.09 -36.95
C GLY A 51 -15.13 -0.58 -35.71
N ASP A 52 -15.61 0.36 -34.88
CA ASP A 52 -16.51 0.17 -33.72
C ASP A 52 -16.22 -1.06 -32.81
N ASP A 53 -15.11 -1.01 -32.06
CA ASP A 53 -14.70 -2.02 -31.05
C ASP A 53 -14.58 -1.44 -29.62
N ASP A 54 -15.52 -0.61 -29.18
CA ASP A 54 -15.52 -0.08 -27.80
C ASP A 54 -16.01 -1.11 -26.76
N THR A 55 -16.57 -2.25 -27.21
CA THR A 55 -17.27 -3.21 -26.33
C THR A 55 -16.35 -4.33 -25.83
N ILE A 56 -15.34 -4.75 -26.59
CA ILE A 56 -14.46 -5.88 -26.21
C ILE A 56 -13.31 -5.40 -25.30
N VAL A 57 -12.77 -4.21 -25.56
CA VAL A 57 -11.71 -3.60 -24.74
C VAL A 57 -12.19 -3.36 -23.30
N THR A 58 -13.44 -2.93 -23.13
CA THR A 58 -14.01 -2.63 -21.80
C THR A 58 -14.24 -3.89 -20.95
N ALA A 59 -14.59 -5.03 -21.55
CA ALA A 59 -14.81 -6.28 -20.80
C ALA A 59 -13.50 -6.83 -20.20
N ARG A 60 -12.39 -6.74 -20.95
CA ARG A 60 -11.07 -7.19 -20.49
C ARG A 60 -10.55 -6.33 -19.34
N ASP A 61 -10.68 -5.02 -19.46
CA ASP A 61 -10.24 -4.08 -18.41
C ASP A 61 -10.99 -4.28 -17.09
N VAL A 62 -12.30 -4.59 -17.15
CA VAL A 62 -13.13 -4.88 -15.97
C VAL A 62 -12.68 -6.16 -15.27
N ASP A 63 -12.28 -7.19 -16.03
CA ASP A 63 -11.82 -8.47 -15.48
C ASP A 63 -10.43 -8.34 -14.82
N ILE A 64 -9.50 -7.65 -15.48
CA ILE A 64 -8.19 -7.32 -14.92
C ILE A 64 -8.36 -6.52 -13.63
N ASP A 65 -9.24 -5.51 -13.62
CA ASP A 65 -9.48 -4.70 -12.44
C ASP A 65 -10.10 -5.49 -11.27
N ARG A 66 -11.05 -6.39 -11.57
CA ARG A 66 -11.61 -7.32 -10.58
C ARG A 66 -10.52 -8.22 -10.00
N THR A 67 -9.67 -8.78 -10.85
CA THR A 67 -8.55 -9.63 -10.43
C THR A 67 -7.55 -8.85 -9.57
N CYS A 68 -7.23 -7.60 -9.94
CA CYS A 68 -6.37 -6.73 -9.16
C CYS A 68 -6.95 -6.40 -7.78
N ARG A 69 -8.26 -6.16 -7.69
CA ARG A 69 -8.93 -5.97 -6.38
C ARG A 69 -8.83 -7.24 -5.52
N HIS A 70 -9.01 -8.40 -6.13
CA HIS A 70 -8.91 -9.67 -5.43
C HIS A 70 -7.48 -9.92 -4.92
N LEU A 71 -6.48 -9.73 -5.78
CA LEU A 71 -5.07 -9.90 -5.44
C LEU A 71 -4.66 -8.95 -4.31
N ARG A 72 -5.03 -7.66 -4.38
CA ARG A 72 -4.80 -6.70 -3.29
C ARG A 72 -5.44 -7.12 -1.97
N THR A 73 -6.64 -7.70 -2.03
CA THR A 73 -7.33 -8.17 -0.82
C THR A 73 -6.59 -9.36 -0.22
N LEU A 74 -6.17 -10.33 -1.05
CA LEU A 74 -5.38 -11.47 -0.61
C LEU A 74 -4.01 -11.05 -0.05
N THR A 75 -3.31 -10.11 -0.70
CA THR A 75 -2.05 -9.54 -0.19
C THR A 75 -2.25 -8.94 1.19
N LYS A 76 -3.25 -8.08 1.38
CA LYS A 76 -3.54 -7.49 2.70
C LYS A 76 -3.88 -8.53 3.76
N LEU A 77 -4.66 -9.55 3.41
CA LEU A 77 -5.01 -10.61 4.35
C LEU A 77 -3.78 -11.46 4.70
N SER A 78 -2.91 -11.72 3.74
CA SER A 78 -1.63 -12.40 3.94
C SER A 78 -0.70 -11.59 4.84
N ASP A 79 -0.55 -10.29 4.60
CA ASP A 79 0.28 -9.40 5.42
C ASP A 79 -0.22 -9.35 6.86
N ILE A 80 -1.54 -9.26 7.05
CA ILE A 80 -2.18 -9.29 8.37
C ILE A 80 -1.98 -10.64 9.06
N ALA A 81 -2.14 -11.75 8.34
CA ALA A 81 -1.94 -13.09 8.89
C ALA A 81 -0.49 -13.35 9.32
N ASN A 82 0.47 -12.83 8.56
CA ASN A 82 1.91 -13.01 8.81
C ASN A 82 2.48 -12.01 9.82
N ASN A 83 1.76 -10.94 10.17
CA ASN A 83 2.19 -9.96 11.16
C ASN A 83 1.30 -10.03 12.42
N LYS A 84 1.72 -10.86 13.38
CA LYS A 84 1.01 -11.09 14.65
C LYS A 84 0.70 -9.78 15.39
N THR A 85 1.64 -8.83 15.41
CA THR A 85 1.45 -7.51 16.05
C THR A 85 0.40 -6.66 15.34
N ALA A 86 0.35 -6.68 14.00
CA ALA A 86 -0.67 -5.97 13.24
C ALA A 86 -2.07 -6.56 13.49
N LEU A 87 -2.15 -7.89 13.59
CA LEU A 87 -3.40 -8.60 13.87
C LEU A 87 -3.94 -8.27 15.26
N ASP A 88 -3.09 -8.35 16.29
CA ASP A 88 -3.44 -8.00 17.67
C ASP A 88 -3.84 -6.52 17.77
N ALA A 89 -3.15 -5.62 17.06
CA ALA A 89 -3.53 -4.20 17.02
C ALA A 89 -4.91 -3.97 16.37
N THR A 90 -5.26 -4.73 15.31
CA THR A 90 -6.59 -4.61 14.68
C THR A 90 -7.73 -5.15 15.55
N GLU A 91 -7.44 -6.13 16.40
CA GLU A 91 -8.34 -6.69 17.42
C GLU A 91 -8.57 -5.66 18.54
N ILE A 92 -7.48 -5.14 19.12
CA ILE A 92 -7.51 -4.17 20.23
C ILE A 92 -8.22 -2.86 19.84
N HIS A 93 -8.02 -2.39 18.60
CA HIS A 93 -8.68 -1.16 18.12
C HIS A 93 -10.12 -1.36 17.65
N GLY A 94 -10.71 -2.55 17.83
CA GLY A 94 -12.09 -2.85 17.44
C GLY A 94 -12.33 -2.73 15.92
N ARG A 95 -11.27 -2.77 15.11
CA ARG A 95 -11.35 -2.59 13.66
C ARG A 95 -11.83 -3.87 12.96
N LEU A 96 -11.65 -5.02 13.61
CA LEU A 96 -12.12 -6.32 13.16
C LEU A 96 -12.80 -7.04 14.32
N ALA A 97 -13.93 -7.68 14.05
CA ALA A 97 -14.54 -8.59 15.02
C ALA A 97 -13.63 -9.81 15.25
N GLN A 98 -13.61 -10.33 16.49
CA GLN A 98 -12.79 -11.50 16.86
C GLN A 98 -12.94 -12.67 15.88
N ALA A 99 -14.20 -12.99 15.53
CA ALA A 99 -14.52 -14.05 14.59
C ALA A 99 -13.80 -13.89 13.23
N ARG A 100 -13.57 -12.65 12.79
CA ARG A 100 -12.87 -12.35 11.54
C ARG A 100 -11.35 -12.50 11.68
N VAL A 101 -10.80 -12.13 12.83
CA VAL A 101 -9.39 -12.38 13.17
C VAL A 101 -9.12 -13.88 13.17
N ASP A 102 -9.96 -14.66 13.85
CA ASP A 102 -9.83 -16.11 13.93
C ASP A 102 -9.99 -16.77 12.55
N TRP A 103 -10.94 -16.28 11.74
CA TRP A 103 -11.08 -16.74 10.36
C TRP A 103 -9.81 -16.51 9.54
N ILE A 104 -9.16 -15.34 9.65
CA ILE A 104 -7.92 -15.04 8.94
C ILE A 104 -6.78 -15.96 9.39
N LYS A 105 -6.63 -16.18 10.70
CA LYS A 105 -5.61 -17.09 11.26
C LYS A 105 -5.79 -18.50 10.69
N ASN A 106 -7.03 -19.01 10.72
CA ASN A 106 -7.36 -20.37 10.29
C ASN A 106 -7.24 -20.57 8.77
N HIS A 107 -7.40 -19.52 7.96
CA HIS A 107 -7.31 -19.60 6.50
C HIS A 107 -6.00 -19.00 5.94
N SER A 108 -5.02 -18.70 6.78
CA SER A 108 -3.75 -18.08 6.38
C SER A 108 -3.00 -18.88 5.31
N ALA A 109 -2.96 -20.22 5.45
CA ALA A 109 -2.36 -21.11 4.46
C ALA A 109 -3.09 -21.06 3.11
N ASP A 110 -4.44 -21.10 3.12
CA ASP A 110 -5.26 -21.01 1.91
C ASP A 110 -5.13 -19.66 1.20
N ILE A 111 -5.08 -18.57 1.97
CA ILE A 111 -4.86 -17.20 1.45
C ILE A 111 -3.50 -17.13 0.77
N THR A 112 -2.44 -17.63 1.43
CA THR A 112 -1.08 -17.64 0.89
C THR A 112 -0.98 -18.51 -0.36
N ALA A 113 -1.62 -19.68 -0.37
CA ALA A 113 -1.65 -20.57 -1.54
C ALA A 113 -2.37 -19.92 -2.74
N LYS A 114 -3.53 -19.27 -2.50
CA LYS A 114 -4.26 -18.53 -3.55
C LYS A 114 -3.45 -17.34 -4.07
N LEU A 115 -2.81 -16.60 -3.18
CA LEU A 115 -1.94 -15.50 -3.56
C LEU A 115 -0.77 -15.98 -4.41
N GLY A 116 -0.10 -17.08 -4.02
CA GLY A 116 0.98 -17.71 -4.78
C GLY A 116 0.52 -18.16 -6.17
N LYS A 117 -0.66 -18.76 -6.28
CA LYS A 117 -1.23 -19.18 -7.58
C LYS A 117 -1.54 -18.01 -8.50
N LEU A 118 -2.03 -16.89 -7.97
CA LEU A 118 -2.33 -15.70 -8.79
C LEU A 118 -1.05 -14.98 -9.21
N THR A 119 -0.07 -14.90 -8.30
CA THR A 119 1.21 -14.22 -8.54
C THR A 119 2.20 -15.03 -9.37
N SER A 120 1.96 -16.33 -9.59
CA SER A 120 2.78 -17.14 -10.51
C SER A 120 2.55 -16.79 -11.99
N ASN A 121 1.49 -16.04 -12.31
CA ASN A 121 1.26 -15.53 -13.66
C ASN A 121 1.95 -14.17 -13.84
N SER A 122 3.14 -14.17 -14.47
CA SER A 122 3.98 -12.98 -14.63
C SER A 122 3.29 -11.82 -15.36
N THR A 123 2.43 -12.12 -16.34
CA THR A 123 1.67 -11.10 -17.07
C THR A 123 0.68 -10.42 -16.15
N LEU A 124 -0.10 -11.21 -15.40
CA LEU A 124 -1.06 -10.68 -14.43
C LEU A 124 -0.37 -9.86 -13.33
N THR A 125 0.78 -10.32 -12.83
CA THR A 125 1.55 -9.58 -11.83
C THR A 125 2.06 -8.24 -12.36
N THR A 126 2.56 -8.21 -13.59
CA THR A 126 3.04 -6.96 -14.23
C THR A 126 1.90 -5.94 -14.42
N GLU A 127 0.74 -6.40 -14.89
CA GLU A 127 -0.45 -5.56 -15.03
C GLU A 127 -0.96 -5.07 -13.66
N TYR A 128 -0.99 -5.97 -12.67
CA TYR A 128 -1.37 -5.64 -11.30
C TYR A 128 -0.47 -4.56 -10.70
N ASP A 129 0.86 -4.70 -10.81
CA ASP A 129 1.82 -3.76 -10.25
C ASP A 129 1.66 -2.38 -10.87
N THR A 130 1.44 -2.31 -12.19
CA THR A 130 1.18 -1.06 -12.91
C THR A 130 -0.09 -0.38 -12.41
N ILE A 131 -1.21 -1.12 -12.36
CA ILE A 131 -2.50 -0.60 -11.88
C ILE A 131 -2.43 -0.22 -10.39
N ASN A 132 -1.72 -1.00 -9.59
CA ASN A 132 -1.59 -0.73 -8.17
C ASN A 132 -0.75 0.51 -7.91
N ALA A 133 0.40 0.68 -8.60
CA ALA A 133 1.22 1.87 -8.50
C ALA A 133 0.45 3.14 -8.90
N GLN A 134 -0.32 3.08 -9.99
CA GLN A 134 -1.19 4.19 -10.42
C GLN A 134 -2.24 4.53 -9.35
N ARG A 135 -2.89 3.52 -8.77
CA ARG A 135 -3.87 3.73 -7.70
C ARG A 135 -3.23 4.30 -6.44
N ASP A 136 -2.03 3.88 -6.12
CA ASP A 136 -1.27 4.35 -4.96
C ASP A 136 -0.92 5.82 -5.12
N ALA A 137 -0.39 6.19 -6.30
CA ALA A 137 -0.18 7.59 -6.66
C ALA A 137 -1.45 8.43 -6.52
N VAL A 138 -2.60 7.97 -7.04
CA VAL A 138 -3.85 8.75 -6.87
C VAL A 138 -4.30 8.83 -5.41
N ARG A 139 -4.16 7.76 -4.62
CA ARG A 139 -4.48 7.78 -3.19
C ARG A 139 -3.61 8.80 -2.46
N GLU A 140 -2.33 8.84 -2.77
CA GLU A 140 -1.38 9.80 -2.21
C GLU A 140 -1.72 11.23 -2.63
N CYS A 141 -2.06 11.47 -3.91
CA CYS A 141 -2.49 12.78 -4.38
C CYS A 141 -3.78 13.26 -3.71
N LYS A 142 -4.76 12.37 -3.51
CA LYS A 142 -5.99 12.68 -2.76
C LYS A 142 -5.71 12.96 -1.29
N ALA A 143 -4.83 12.19 -0.66
CA ALA A 143 -4.40 12.45 0.71
C ALA A 143 -3.72 13.81 0.82
N LEU A 144 -2.82 14.13 -0.11
CA LEU A 144 -2.14 15.41 -0.18
C LEU A 144 -3.11 16.58 -0.41
N ASP A 145 -4.12 16.45 -1.29
CA ASP A 145 -5.16 17.46 -1.47
C ASP A 145 -6.01 17.64 -0.19
N THR A 146 -6.40 16.54 0.44
CA THR A 146 -7.15 16.57 1.71
C THR A 146 -6.36 17.26 2.81
N LEU A 147 -5.07 16.95 2.94
CA LEU A 147 -4.17 17.58 3.89
C LEU A 147 -3.96 19.07 3.59
N LYS A 148 -3.79 19.45 2.32
CA LYS A 148 -3.71 20.87 1.91
C LYS A 148 -4.98 21.63 2.30
N ARG A 149 -6.16 21.07 2.02
CA ARG A 149 -7.44 21.69 2.41
C ARG A 149 -7.59 21.79 3.91
N LEU A 150 -7.16 20.78 4.65
CA LEU A 150 -7.20 20.77 6.10
C LEU A 150 -6.31 21.89 6.67
N VAL A 151 -5.06 22.00 6.22
CA VAL A 151 -4.11 23.02 6.67
C VAL A 151 -4.54 24.44 6.26
N ASN A 152 -5.13 24.60 5.06
CA ASN A 152 -5.61 25.89 4.56
C ASN A 152 -7.03 26.25 5.05
N SER A 153 -7.68 25.37 5.81
CA SER A 153 -9.03 25.61 6.32
C SER A 153 -9.03 26.77 7.33
N PRO A 154 -10.05 27.64 7.34
CA PRO A 154 -10.22 28.65 8.39
C PRO A 154 -10.31 28.03 9.79
N ASN A 155 -10.78 26.78 9.86
CA ASN A 155 -10.85 25.96 11.08
C ASN A 155 -9.53 25.22 11.38
N GLY A 156 -8.44 25.62 10.73
CA GLY A 156 -7.08 25.11 11.00
C GLY A 156 -6.59 25.56 12.38
N GLN A 157 -5.27 25.65 12.54
CA GLN A 157 -4.63 25.98 13.83
C GLN A 157 -5.27 27.20 14.53
N THR A 158 -5.54 28.27 13.78
CA THR A 158 -6.14 29.52 14.29
C THR A 158 -7.64 29.40 14.61
N GLY A 159 -8.38 28.53 13.91
CA GLY A 159 -9.81 28.35 14.14
C GLY A 159 -10.15 27.47 15.34
N LEU A 160 -9.20 26.67 15.83
CA LEU A 160 -9.37 25.91 17.09
C LEU A 160 -9.31 26.83 18.32
N ASP A 161 -8.53 27.90 18.25
CA ASP A 161 -8.34 28.83 19.36
C ASP A 161 -9.34 29.99 19.36
N GLN A 162 -9.84 30.38 18.18
CA GLN A 162 -10.63 31.62 18.00
C GLN A 162 -11.96 31.40 17.27
N GLY A 163 -12.25 30.18 16.81
CA GLY A 163 -13.47 29.88 16.06
C GLY A 163 -14.66 29.54 16.96
N PRO A 164 -15.89 29.53 16.42
CA PRO A 164 -17.09 29.15 17.17
C PRO A 164 -17.05 27.70 17.69
N ALA A 165 -16.15 26.85 17.17
CA ALA A 165 -15.90 25.51 17.68
C ALA A 165 -15.05 25.49 18.96
N ALA A 166 -14.33 26.58 19.27
CA ALA A 166 -13.47 26.68 20.45
C ALA A 166 -14.25 26.56 21.76
N ASP A 167 -15.52 26.97 21.76
CA ASP A 167 -16.40 26.93 22.93
C ASP A 167 -17.06 25.55 23.15
N PHE A 168 -17.04 24.67 22.13
CA PHE A 168 -17.63 23.33 22.21
C PHE A 168 -16.62 22.23 22.53
N LEU A 169 -15.32 22.54 22.50
CA LEU A 169 -14.25 21.58 22.70
C LEU A 169 -13.62 21.78 24.08
N ASN A 170 -13.45 20.70 24.82
CA ASN A 170 -12.64 20.72 26.03
C ASN A 170 -11.13 20.76 25.70
N GLU A 171 -10.30 21.04 26.70
CA GLU A 171 -8.86 21.21 26.54
C GLU A 171 -8.18 19.97 25.94
N GLU A 172 -8.59 18.76 26.35
CA GLU A 172 -8.05 17.51 25.83
C GLU A 172 -8.39 17.31 24.35
N GLN A 173 -9.62 17.66 23.94
CA GLN A 173 -10.05 17.61 22.55
C GLN A 173 -9.29 18.62 21.69
N LYS A 174 -9.05 19.82 22.22
CA LYS A 174 -8.21 20.84 21.54
C LYS A 174 -6.80 20.34 21.33
N GLN A 175 -6.16 19.79 22.37
CA GLN A 175 -4.81 19.22 22.27
C GLN A 175 -4.75 18.03 21.30
N ASN A 176 -5.73 17.14 21.31
CA ASN A 176 -5.80 16.01 20.38
C ASN A 176 -5.95 16.48 18.93
N LEU A 177 -6.78 17.48 18.68
CA LEU A 177 -6.94 18.10 17.37
C LEU A 177 -5.66 18.80 16.93
N GLN A 178 -5.02 19.55 17.81
CA GLN A 178 -3.74 20.23 17.53
C GLN A 178 -2.65 19.22 17.15
N GLN A 179 -2.51 18.12 17.90
CA GLN A 179 -1.58 17.05 17.56
C GLN A 179 -1.89 16.41 16.19
N LYS A 180 -3.17 16.24 15.85
CA LYS A 180 -3.57 15.73 14.53
C LYS A 180 -3.20 16.71 13.42
N PHE A 181 -3.37 18.02 13.64
CA PHE A 181 -2.97 19.06 12.70
C PHE A 181 -1.46 19.10 12.51
N GLU A 182 -0.68 19.06 13.58
CA GLU A 182 0.79 19.01 13.51
C GLU A 182 1.27 17.77 12.74
N LYS A 183 0.71 16.60 13.05
CA LYS A 183 1.00 15.34 12.34
C LYS A 183 0.59 15.41 10.86
N ALA A 184 -0.55 16.01 10.56
CA ALA A 184 -1.02 16.23 9.19
C ALA A 184 -0.10 17.19 8.42
N SER A 185 0.36 18.27 9.06
CA SER A 185 1.29 19.25 8.50
C SER A 185 2.65 18.63 8.18
N LEU A 186 3.22 17.85 9.13
CA LEU A 186 4.45 17.10 8.92
C LEU A 186 4.30 16.09 7.78
N LYS A 187 3.19 15.33 7.73
CA LYS A 187 2.95 14.38 6.65
C LYS A 187 2.79 15.09 5.30
N LEU A 188 2.15 16.26 5.28
CA LEU A 188 2.04 17.07 4.08
C LEU A 188 3.41 17.57 3.59
N GLN A 189 4.28 17.99 4.50
CA GLN A 189 5.64 18.41 4.17
C GLN A 189 6.47 17.25 3.60
N GLU A 190 6.36 16.07 4.20
CA GLU A 190 7.00 14.83 3.72
C GLU A 190 6.51 14.45 2.31
N LEU A 191 5.19 14.52 2.06
CA LEU A 191 4.67 14.21 0.73
C LEU A 191 5.04 15.28 -0.31
N LYS A 192 5.12 16.55 0.08
CA LYS A 192 5.54 17.66 -0.80
C LYS A 192 7.01 17.61 -1.18
N SER A 193 7.88 17.06 -0.34
CA SER A 193 9.31 16.93 -0.66
C SER A 193 9.60 15.82 -1.68
N ASN A 194 8.64 14.92 -1.92
CA ASN A 194 8.70 13.94 -3.00
C ASN A 194 8.33 14.61 -4.34
N ALA A 195 9.34 15.11 -5.06
CA ALA A 195 9.17 15.78 -6.35
C ALA A 195 8.41 14.92 -7.38
N THR A 196 8.73 13.62 -7.46
CA THR A 196 8.04 12.69 -8.38
C THR A 196 6.56 12.58 -8.07
N LEU A 197 6.18 12.47 -6.80
CA LEU A 197 4.78 12.46 -6.39
C LEU A 197 4.11 13.80 -6.72
N MET A 198 4.75 14.92 -6.44
CA MET A 198 4.21 16.25 -6.75
C MET A 198 3.97 16.44 -8.25
N ASP A 199 4.91 16.00 -9.09
CA ASP A 199 4.78 16.03 -10.53
C ASP A 199 3.61 15.15 -10.99
N LEU A 200 3.48 13.93 -10.46
CA LEU A 200 2.34 13.05 -10.74
C LEU A 200 1.00 13.68 -10.31
N CYS A 201 0.94 14.33 -9.15
CA CYS A 201 -0.29 14.95 -8.64
C CYS A 201 -0.68 16.22 -9.39
N ASN A 202 0.30 16.97 -9.90
CA ASN A 202 0.04 18.15 -10.72
C ASN A 202 -0.39 17.76 -12.15
N ASN A 203 -0.04 16.54 -12.59
CA ASN A 203 -0.47 15.97 -13.86
C ASN A 203 -1.90 15.41 -13.76
N ASN A 204 -2.88 16.20 -14.21
CA ASN A 204 -4.31 15.84 -14.20
C ASN A 204 -4.65 14.49 -14.87
N ALA A 205 -3.81 13.99 -15.77
CA ALA A 205 -3.99 12.68 -16.41
C ALA A 205 -4.08 11.53 -15.39
N VAL A 206 -3.30 11.59 -14.30
CA VAL A 206 -3.29 10.55 -13.26
C VAL A 206 -4.59 10.58 -12.44
N LEU A 207 -5.11 11.78 -12.15
CA LEU A 207 -6.34 11.95 -11.38
C LEU A 207 -7.61 11.57 -12.17
N GLN A 208 -7.62 11.82 -13.49
CA GLN A 208 -8.77 11.52 -14.35
C GLN A 208 -8.92 10.03 -14.68
N GLN A 209 -7.85 9.24 -14.61
CA GLN A 209 -7.88 7.81 -14.94
C GLN A 209 -8.70 6.95 -13.95
N ASN A 210 -8.96 7.44 -12.73
CA ASN A 210 -9.91 6.76 -11.83
C ASN A 210 -11.37 6.85 -12.31
N GLY A 211 -11.72 7.85 -13.14
CA GLY A 211 -13.04 7.95 -13.76
C GLY A 211 -13.21 7.00 -14.95
N ALA A 212 -12.15 6.74 -15.70
CA ALA A 212 -12.19 5.86 -16.87
C ALA A 212 -12.21 4.36 -16.50
N ILE A 213 -11.55 3.97 -15.40
CA ILE A 213 -11.41 2.55 -15.01
C ILE A 213 -12.53 2.11 -14.04
N GLY A 214 -13.21 3.04 -13.35
CA GLY A 214 -14.26 2.71 -12.37
C GLY A 214 -15.55 3.54 -12.47
N SER A 215 -15.67 4.47 -13.42
CA SER A 215 -16.85 5.35 -13.55
C SER A 215 -17.37 5.46 -14.97
N ARG A 216 -17.27 4.41 -15.79
CA ARG A 216 -18.31 4.22 -16.80
C ARG A 216 -19.54 3.70 -16.07
N LYS A 217 -20.49 4.60 -15.79
CA LYS A 217 -21.87 4.21 -15.46
C LYS A 217 -22.28 3.20 -16.52
N TYR A 218 -22.46 1.94 -16.12
CA TYR A 218 -23.13 0.98 -16.97
C TYR A 218 -24.48 1.61 -17.36
N PRO A 219 -24.81 1.75 -18.66
CA PRO A 219 -26.20 1.96 -19.01
C PRO A 219 -26.98 0.81 -18.38
N HIS A 220 -27.98 1.17 -17.56
CA HIS A 220 -28.90 0.24 -16.96
C HIS A 220 -29.55 -0.55 -18.11
N HIS A 221 -29.06 -1.75 -18.39
CA HIS A 221 -29.68 -2.66 -19.35
C HIS A 221 -30.81 -3.38 -18.60
N PRO A 222 -32.10 -3.16 -18.96
CA PRO A 222 -33.19 -3.90 -18.36
C PRO A 222 -33.35 -5.21 -19.14
N ALA A 223 -32.56 -6.22 -18.80
CA ALA A 223 -32.77 -7.56 -19.32
C ALA A 223 -32.10 -8.58 -18.39
N TYR A 224 -32.84 -9.09 -17.42
CA TYR A 224 -32.91 -10.51 -17.08
C TYR A 224 -34.05 -10.68 -16.06
N ALA A 225 -35.27 -10.65 -16.59
CA ALA A 225 -36.41 -11.28 -15.96
C ALA A 225 -36.39 -12.78 -16.31
N ARG A 226 -36.82 -13.60 -15.34
CA ARG A 226 -37.03 -15.07 -15.36
C ARG A 226 -35.77 -15.93 -15.38
N CYS A 227 -35.58 -16.66 -14.28
CA CYS A 227 -35.95 -18.07 -14.19
C CYS A 227 -35.93 -18.52 -12.72
N VAL A 228 -37.09 -18.51 -12.06
CA VAL A 228 -37.39 -19.38 -10.92
C VAL A 228 -38.84 -19.81 -11.07
N ASP A 229 -39.02 -20.97 -11.69
CA ASP A 229 -40.14 -21.87 -11.50
C ASP A 229 -39.65 -23.25 -11.90
N MET A 230 -39.24 -24.03 -10.88
CA MET A 230 -39.38 -25.47 -10.74
C MET A 230 -38.90 -25.89 -9.36
#